data_AF-A0A423N8D3-F1
#
_entry.id   AF-A0A423N8D3-F1
#
_cell.length_a   1.000
_cell.length_b   1.000
_cell.length_c   1.000
_cell.angle_alpha   90.00
_cell.angle_beta   90.00
_cell.angle_gamma   90.00
#
_symmetry.space_group_name_H-M   'P 1'
#
loop_
_entity.id
_entity.type
_entity.pdbx_description
1 polymer ?
#
loop_
_entity_poly.entity_id
_entity_poly.type
_entity_poly.pdbx_seq_one_letter_code
_entity_poly.pdbx_strand_id
1 'polypeptide(L)'
;MSTIKKEDLDAIPMMDDFGRVEVKLDIGSGPIIYKSQPYRQVVDNNFYFKARGQDPYNQYYVMLRFDRMMPVGEYDIIFNLDKILARTDFPGQGLVDYREGKLNLKKNGEYPEGSFLFTKQGVRVEGKFSFKGEKN
;
A
#
# COMPACT_ATOMS: atom_id res chain seq x y z
N MET A 1 -16.17 -8.90 9.97
CA MET A 1 -15.16 -8.19 9.15
C MET A 1 -15.09 -6.76 9.69
N SER A 2 -14.01 -6.38 10.37
CA SER A 2 -13.87 -5.02 10.88
C SER A 2 -13.38 -4.08 9.78
N THR A 3 -14.13 -3.01 9.54
CA THR A 3 -13.74 -1.91 8.67
C THR A 3 -12.72 -1.06 9.43
N ILE A 4 -11.46 -1.06 8.99
CA ILE A 4 -10.42 -0.20 9.58
C ILE A 4 -10.84 1.26 9.36
N LYS A 5 -11.04 2.01 10.45
CA LYS A 5 -11.38 3.43 10.43
C LYS A 5 -10.12 4.28 10.29
N LYS A 6 -10.29 5.52 9.86
CA LYS A 6 -9.20 6.51 9.75
C LYS A 6 -8.49 6.74 11.10
N GLU A 7 -9.24 6.73 12.19
CA GLU A 7 -8.71 6.87 13.56
C GLU A 7 -7.79 5.70 13.96
N ASP A 8 -8.05 4.49 13.44
CA ASP A 8 -7.22 3.30 13.69
C ASP A 8 -5.84 3.40 13.01
N LEU A 9 -5.66 4.35 12.09
CA LEU A 9 -4.40 4.59 11.37
C LEU A 9 -3.44 5.51 12.14
N ASP A 10 -3.98 6.38 13.00
CA ASP A 10 -3.20 7.36 13.79
C ASP A 10 -2.89 6.86 15.21
N ALA A 11 -3.59 5.84 15.71
CA ALA A 11 -3.50 5.34 17.09
C ALA A 11 -2.41 4.28 17.33
N ILE A 12 -1.70 3.83 16.30
CA ILE A 12 -0.76 2.70 16.41
C ILE A 12 0.68 3.21 16.31
N PRO A 13 1.57 2.87 17.27
CA PRO A 13 2.95 3.32 17.26
C PRO A 13 3.64 2.91 15.95
N MET A 14 4.34 3.86 15.32
CA MET A 14 5.23 3.60 14.20
C MET A 14 6.25 2.55 14.67
N MET A 15 6.23 1.35 14.09
CA MET A 15 7.35 0.43 14.26
C MET A 15 8.52 1.02 13.48
N ASP A 16 9.67 1.18 14.12
CA ASP A 16 10.96 1.55 13.51
C ASP A 16 11.52 0.43 12.59
N ASP A 17 10.64 -0.34 11.93
CA ASP A 17 11.06 -1.27 10.88
C ASP A 17 11.30 -0.47 9.59
N PHE A 18 12.58 -0.31 9.26
CA PHE A 18 13.14 0.44 8.13
C PHE A 18 12.83 -0.19 6.75
N GLY A 19 11.56 -0.38 6.41
CA GLY A 19 11.23 -0.55 5.00
C GLY A 19 10.82 0.71 4.33
N ARG A 20 11.32 0.85 3.11
CA ARG A 20 10.99 1.94 2.22
C ARG A 20 9.92 1.40 1.28
N VAL A 21 8.72 1.96 1.34
CA VAL A 21 7.81 1.91 0.20
C VAL A 21 7.94 3.22 -0.57
N GLU A 22 8.35 3.16 -1.81
CA GLU A 22 8.24 4.30 -2.72
C GLU A 22 6.86 4.23 -3.34
N VAL A 23 6.07 5.29 -3.27
CA VAL A 23 4.76 5.35 -3.91
C VAL A 23 4.65 6.60 -4.74
N LYS A 24 4.08 6.48 -5.93
CA LYS A 24 3.63 7.59 -6.77
C LYS A 24 2.14 7.37 -7.05
N LEU A 25 1.34 8.38 -6.75
CA LEU A 25 -0.08 8.44 -7.10
C LEU A 25 -0.23 9.57 -8.12
N ASP A 26 -0.76 9.25 -9.28
CA ASP A 26 -1.15 10.19 -10.33
C ASP A 26 -2.67 10.17 -10.44
N ILE A 27 -3.29 11.34 -10.34
CA ILE A 27 -4.75 11.53 -10.40
C ILE A 27 -5.20 12.27 -11.66
N GLY A 28 -4.36 12.31 -12.70
CA GLY A 28 -4.65 12.99 -13.97
C GLY A 28 -4.37 14.49 -13.96
N SER A 29 -4.29 15.11 -12.78
CA SER A 29 -3.80 16.48 -12.60
C SER A 29 -2.30 16.55 -12.24
N GLY A 30 -1.59 15.41 -12.31
CA GLY A 30 -0.19 15.28 -11.97
C GLY A 30 0.08 14.43 -10.72
N PRO A 31 1.37 14.17 -10.41
CA PRO A 31 1.76 13.30 -9.31
C PRO A 31 1.60 13.95 -7.94
N ILE A 32 1.13 13.17 -6.97
CA ILE A 32 1.01 13.54 -5.56
C ILE A 32 2.37 13.44 -4.85
N ILE A 33 2.68 14.42 -4.00
CA ILE A 33 3.90 14.46 -3.20
C ILE A 33 3.68 13.69 -1.90
N TYR A 34 4.55 12.73 -1.60
CA TYR A 34 4.47 11.94 -0.36
C TYR A 34 5.25 12.60 0.76
N LYS A 35 4.57 12.83 1.90
CA LYS A 35 5.10 13.59 3.04
C LYS A 35 5.83 12.76 4.07
N SER A 36 5.50 11.47 4.18
CA SER A 36 6.09 10.55 5.13
C SER A 36 6.67 9.35 4.38
N GLN A 37 7.70 8.74 4.95
CA GLN A 37 8.16 7.43 4.49
C GLN A 37 7.01 6.43 4.72
N PRO A 38 6.51 5.79 3.66
CA PRO A 38 5.54 4.72 3.81
C PRO A 38 6.09 3.57 4.66
N TYR A 39 5.27 3.02 5.54
CA TYR A 39 5.69 2.02 6.52
C TYR A 39 4.89 0.72 6.40
N ARG A 40 5.46 -0.37 6.95
CA ARG A 40 4.81 -1.70 7.04
C ARG A 40 4.16 -1.90 8.38
N GLN A 41 3.05 -2.62 8.37
CA GLN A 41 2.43 -3.21 9.55
C GLN A 41 2.13 -4.69 9.29
N VAL A 42 2.23 -5.52 10.33
CA VAL A 42 1.82 -6.93 10.30
C VAL A 42 0.62 -7.11 11.23
N VAL A 43 -0.51 -7.57 10.68
CA VAL A 43 -1.74 -7.85 11.47
C VAL A 43 -2.40 -9.10 10.90
N ASP A 44 -2.79 -10.04 11.76
CA ASP A 44 -3.58 -11.24 11.40
C ASP A 44 -3.12 -11.91 10.09
N ASN A 45 -1.83 -12.21 10.01
CA ASN A 45 -1.16 -12.83 8.85
C ASN A 45 -1.10 -12.02 7.55
N ASN A 46 -1.33 -10.71 7.61
CA ASN A 46 -1.23 -9.82 6.46
C ASN A 46 -0.10 -8.81 6.61
N PHE A 47 0.57 -8.50 5.51
CA PHE A 47 1.36 -7.30 5.36
C PHE A 47 0.46 -6.15 4.95
N TYR A 48 0.65 -4.99 5.57
CA TYR A 48 0.04 -3.73 5.17
C TYR A 48 1.14 -2.73 4.85
N PHE A 49 1.07 -2.12 3.68
CA PHE A 49 1.87 -0.98 3.28
C PHE A 49 0.98 0.23 3.18
N LYS A 50 1.34 1.31 3.86
CA LYS A 50 0.56 2.54 3.88
C LYS A 50 1.44 3.72 3.48
N ALA A 51 0.93 4.57 2.61
CA ALA A 51 1.60 5.78 2.16
C ALA A 51 0.65 6.98 2.22
N ARG A 52 1.12 8.08 2.81
CA ARG A 52 0.37 9.33 2.90
C ARG A 52 0.93 10.37 1.94
N GLY A 53 0.14 10.68 0.92
CA GLY A 53 0.41 11.71 -0.07
C GLY A 53 -0.39 12.98 0.21
N GLN A 54 0.07 14.11 -0.32
CA GLN A 54 -0.75 15.30 -0.41
C GLN A 54 -0.43 16.16 -1.63
N ASP A 55 -1.43 16.90 -2.08
CA ASP A 55 -1.27 18.08 -2.94
C ASP A 55 -1.51 19.35 -2.07
N PRO A 56 -1.52 20.57 -2.63
CA PRO A 56 -1.75 21.80 -1.86
C PRO A 56 -3.09 21.86 -1.11
N TYR A 57 -4.09 21.07 -1.51
CA TYR A 57 -5.47 21.17 -1.01
C TYR A 57 -5.97 19.88 -0.35
N ASN A 58 -5.38 18.74 -0.67
CA ASN A 58 -5.94 17.42 -0.42
C ASN A 58 -4.90 16.43 0.11
N GLN A 59 -5.36 15.52 0.98
CA GLN A 59 -4.55 14.41 1.50
C GLN A 59 -5.07 13.09 0.95
N TYR A 60 -4.16 12.21 0.56
CA TYR A 60 -4.46 10.91 -0.01
C TYR A 60 -3.78 9.83 0.82
N TYR A 61 -4.49 8.74 1.06
CA TYR A 61 -3.95 7.59 1.78
C TYR A 61 -3.99 6.37 0.89
N VAL A 62 -2.82 5.89 0.48
CA VAL A 62 -2.67 4.67 -0.28
C VAL A 62 -2.40 3.51 0.68
N MET A 63 -3.09 2.39 0.48
CA MET A 63 -2.84 1.15 1.19
C MET A 63 -2.76 -0.03 0.21
N LEU A 64 -1.75 -0.87 0.39
CA LEU A 64 -1.67 -2.21 -0.17
C LEU A 64 -1.62 -3.21 1.01
N ARG A 65 -2.49 -4.20 1.01
CA ARG A 65 -2.46 -5.34 1.92
C ARG A 65 -2.33 -6.63 1.13
N PHE A 66 -1.51 -7.56 1.58
CA PHE A 66 -1.47 -8.92 1.03
C PHE A 66 -1.11 -9.96 2.10
N ASP A 67 -1.54 -11.19 1.88
CA ASP A 67 -1.26 -12.33 2.76
C ASP A 67 0.26 -12.60 2.81
N ARG A 68 0.80 -12.76 4.03
CA ARG A 68 2.23 -13.04 4.26
C ARG A 68 2.70 -14.35 3.65
N MET A 69 1.78 -15.29 3.46
CA MET A 69 2.07 -16.62 2.93
C MET A 69 2.06 -16.68 1.40
N MET A 70 1.79 -15.56 0.72
CA MET A 70 1.86 -15.53 -0.74
C MET A 70 3.27 -15.88 -1.23
N PRO A 71 3.42 -16.78 -2.23
CA PRO A 71 4.71 -17.10 -2.80
C PRO A 71 5.31 -15.92 -3.57
N VAL A 72 6.59 -16.00 -3.89
CA VAL A 72 7.23 -15.11 -4.87
C VAL A 72 6.55 -15.30 -6.22
N GLY A 73 6.20 -14.22 -6.91
CA GLY A 73 5.46 -14.27 -8.16
C GLY A 73 4.79 -12.95 -8.54
N GLU A 74 4.12 -12.96 -9.69
CA GLU A 74 3.27 -11.87 -10.17
C GLU A 74 1.80 -12.24 -10.02
N TYR A 75 1.02 -11.31 -9.48
CA TYR A 75 -0.38 -11.53 -9.12
C TYR A 75 -1.23 -10.39 -9.66
N ASP A 76 -2.20 -10.72 -10.50
CA ASP A 76 -3.30 -9.81 -10.83
C ASP A 76 -4.23 -9.67 -9.64
N ILE A 77 -4.56 -8.42 -9.30
CA ILE A 77 -5.39 -8.11 -8.12
C ILE A 77 -6.79 -8.72 -8.26
N ILE A 78 -7.40 -8.64 -9.45
CA ILE A 78 -8.77 -9.10 -9.69
C ILE A 78 -8.99 -10.59 -9.40
N PHE A 79 -7.95 -11.42 -9.58
CA PHE A 79 -8.03 -12.86 -9.33
C PHE A 79 -7.60 -13.28 -7.92
N ASN A 80 -7.12 -12.33 -7.11
CA ASN A 80 -6.57 -12.57 -5.78
C ASN A 80 -7.19 -11.63 -4.72
N LEU A 81 -8.45 -11.22 -4.88
CA LEU A 81 -9.10 -10.23 -3.99
C LEU A 81 -9.25 -10.70 -2.53
N ASP A 82 -9.22 -12.02 -2.29
CA ASP A 82 -9.19 -12.62 -0.95
C ASP A 82 -7.84 -12.34 -0.25
N LYS A 83 -6.75 -12.40 -1.02
CA LYS A 83 -5.38 -12.26 -0.51
C LYS A 83 -4.86 -10.83 -0.61
N ILE A 84 -5.15 -10.13 -1.69
CA ILE A 84 -4.65 -8.78 -1.99
C ILE A 84 -5.78 -7.76 -1.87
N LEU A 85 -5.54 -6.68 -1.13
CA LEU A 85 -6.40 -5.50 -1.08
C LEU A 85 -5.55 -4.27 -1.41
N ALA A 86 -5.89 -3.58 -2.51
CA ALA A 86 -5.29 -2.30 -2.87
C ALA A 86 -6.37 -1.22 -2.82
N ARG A 87 -6.09 -0.11 -2.12
CA ARG A 87 -7.07 0.97 -1.94
C ARG A 87 -6.42 2.34 -1.78
N THR A 88 -7.18 3.37 -2.11
CA THR A 88 -6.81 4.76 -1.85
C THR A 88 -8.00 5.50 -1.24
N ASP A 89 -7.77 6.27 -0.19
CA ASP A 89 -8.72 7.27 0.32
C ASP A 89 -8.58 8.55 -0.50
N PHE A 90 -9.61 8.89 -1.27
CA PHE A 90 -9.69 10.08 -2.09
C PHE A 90 -10.56 11.15 -1.41
N PRO A 91 -10.08 12.39 -1.27
CA PRO A 91 -10.90 13.48 -0.77
C PRO A 91 -12.17 13.66 -1.61
N GLY A 92 -13.32 13.73 -0.93
CA GLY A 92 -14.64 13.86 -1.54
C GLY A 92 -15.24 12.57 -2.11
N GLN A 93 -14.46 11.52 -2.35
CA GLN A 93 -14.96 10.21 -2.80
C GLN A 93 -14.88 9.12 -1.72
N GLY A 94 -14.05 9.32 -0.70
CA GLY A 94 -13.77 8.32 0.32
C GLY A 94 -12.90 7.18 -0.20
N LEU A 95 -13.05 6.02 0.42
CA LEU A 95 -12.22 4.86 0.14
C LEU A 95 -12.61 4.19 -1.17
N VAL A 96 -11.64 4.05 -2.07
CA VAL A 96 -11.80 3.38 -3.36
C VAL A 96 -10.87 2.18 -3.43
N ASP A 97 -11.45 1.01 -3.64
CA ASP A 97 -10.71 -0.24 -3.83
C ASP A 97 -10.41 -0.45 -5.32
N TYR A 98 -9.18 -0.88 -5.63
CA TYR A 98 -8.75 -1.16 -6.99
C TYR A 98 -8.99 -2.62 -7.35
N ARG A 99 -9.49 -2.84 -8.56
CA ARG A 99 -9.64 -4.19 -9.14
C ARG A 99 -8.62 -4.47 -10.23
N GLU A 100 -8.12 -3.43 -10.90
CA GLU A 100 -7.11 -3.55 -11.94
C GLU A 100 -5.72 -3.24 -11.38
N GLY A 101 -4.77 -4.10 -11.69
CA GLY A 101 -3.39 -3.93 -11.27
C GLY A 101 -2.70 -5.23 -10.95
N LYS A 102 -1.41 -5.10 -10.66
CA LYS A 102 -0.50 -6.21 -10.37
C LYS A 102 0.29 -5.95 -9.11
N LEU A 103 0.50 -7.02 -8.34
CA LEU A 103 1.50 -7.13 -7.30
C LEU A 103 2.59 -8.08 -7.78
N ASN A 104 3.85 -7.64 -7.75
CA ASN A 104 5.01 -8.48 -8.00
C ASN A 104 5.79 -8.65 -6.70
N LEU A 105 5.75 -9.85 -6.14
CA LEU A 105 6.54 -10.25 -4.97
C LEU A 105 7.84 -10.89 -5.46
N LYS A 106 8.97 -10.25 -5.13
CA LYS A 106 10.32 -10.74 -5.41
C LYS A 106 10.91 -11.53 -4.24
N LYS A 107 10.46 -11.22 -3.03
CA LYS A 107 10.85 -11.90 -1.79
C LYS A 107 9.65 -11.93 -0.85
N ASN A 108 9.47 -13.05 -0.16
CA ASN A 108 8.44 -13.25 0.85
C ASN A 108 9.06 -13.50 2.24
N GLY A 109 8.25 -13.89 3.22
CA GLY A 109 8.68 -14.05 4.61
C GLY A 109 8.65 -12.73 5.37
N GLU A 110 9.38 -12.65 6.48
CA GLU A 110 9.34 -11.52 7.41
C GLU A 110 9.63 -10.14 6.77
N TYR A 111 10.50 -10.14 5.75
CA TYR A 111 10.96 -8.93 5.05
C TYR A 111 10.63 -9.03 3.56
N PRO A 112 9.37 -8.77 3.18
CA PRO A 112 8.95 -8.89 1.79
C PRO A 112 9.58 -7.81 0.92
N GLU A 113 9.81 -8.12 -0.35
CA GLU A 113 10.30 -7.16 -1.34
C GLU A 113 9.51 -7.32 -2.63
N GLY A 114 9.23 -6.21 -3.29
CA GLY A 114 8.38 -6.24 -4.48
C GLY A 114 7.98 -4.88 -5.00
N SER A 115 7.00 -4.90 -5.89
CA SER A 115 6.41 -3.70 -6.49
C SER A 115 4.95 -3.92 -6.81
N PHE A 116 4.20 -2.83 -6.93
CA PHE A 116 2.82 -2.86 -7.34
C PHE A 116 2.52 -1.74 -8.33
N LEU A 117 1.52 -2.00 -9.17
CA LEU A 117 0.91 -1.02 -10.05
C LEU A 117 -0.58 -1.30 -10.05
N PHE A 118 -1.39 -0.34 -9.63
CA PHE A 118 -2.85 -0.44 -9.73
C PHE A 118 -3.44 0.80 -10.38
N THR A 119 -4.50 0.57 -11.14
CA THR A 119 -5.10 1.57 -12.02
C THR A 119 -6.61 1.59 -11.87
N LYS A 120 -7.18 2.77 -12.05
CA LYS A 120 -8.59 2.96 -12.40
C LYS A 120 -8.65 4.12 -13.40
N GLN A 121 -9.81 4.38 -13.97
CA GLN A 121 -9.96 5.50 -14.90
C GLN A 121 -9.42 6.81 -14.31
N GLY A 122 -8.48 7.44 -15.01
CA GLY A 122 -7.84 8.71 -14.61
C GLY A 122 -6.88 8.63 -13.42
N VAL A 123 -6.60 7.44 -12.88
CA VAL A 123 -5.75 7.28 -11.70
C VAL A 123 -4.78 6.12 -11.86
N ARG A 124 -3.51 6.38 -11.54
CA ARG A 124 -2.46 5.38 -11.50
C ARG A 124 -1.71 5.46 -10.18
N VAL A 125 -1.50 4.32 -9.55
CA VAL A 125 -0.64 4.23 -8.37
C VAL A 125 0.39 3.15 -8.57
N GLU A 126 1.63 3.53 -8.40
CA GLU A 126 2.77 2.63 -8.51
C GLU A 126 3.60 2.71 -7.25
N GLY A 127 4.18 1.59 -6.86
CA GLY A 127 5.13 1.59 -5.77
C GLY A 127 6.07 0.40 -5.75
N LYS A 128 7.13 0.56 -4.98
CA LYS A 128 8.14 -0.47 -4.70
C LYS A 128 8.29 -0.57 -3.21
N PHE A 129 8.38 -1.78 -2.68
CA PHE A 129 8.60 -2.01 -1.26
C PHE A 129 9.82 -2.89 -1.04
N SER A 130 10.66 -2.52 -0.08
CA SER A 130 11.78 -3.32 0.38
C SER A 130 11.99 -3.09 1.86
N PHE A 131 11.90 -4.15 2.66
CA PHE A 131 12.11 -4.12 4.10
C PHE A 131 13.45 -4.75 4.43
N LYS A 132 14.21 -4.09 5.32
CA LYS A 132 15.40 -4.67 5.93
C LYS A 132 15.05 -5.05 7.36
N GLY A 133 15.47 -6.24 7.80
CA GLY A 133 15.49 -6.53 9.23
C GLY A 133 16.57 -5.73 9.92
N GLU A 134 16.45 -5.57 11.23
CA GLU A 134 17.56 -5.13 12.05
C GLU A 134 18.75 -6.06 11.78
N LYS A 135 19.85 -5.47 11.29
CA LYS A 135 21.15 -6.10 11.51
C LYS A 135 21.46 -5.87 12.98
N ASN A 136 21.27 -6.89 13.80
CA ASN A 136 22.04 -6.99 15.04
C ASN A 136 23.53 -6.83 14.74
#